data_AF-A0A9P8C5Q1-F1
#
_entry.id   AF-A0A9P8C5Q1-F1
#
_cell.length_a   1.000
_cell.length_b   1.000
_cell.length_c   1.000
_cell.angle_alpha   90.00
_cell.angle_beta   90.00
_cell.angle_gamma   90.00
#
_symmetry.space_group_name_H-M   'P 1'
#
loop_
_entity.id
_entity.type
_entity.pdbx_description
1 polymer ?
#
loop_
_entity_poly.entity_id
_entity_poly.type
_entity_poly.pdbx_seq_one_letter_code
_entity_poly.pdbx_strand_id
1 'polypeptide(L)'
;MDEPPPRLFERLQHIPGYTWSEKNIFHTTYDNWQVFGKKLLKPPPSSHRGASKNRTSHADDNRQNAQNQTHLDVASSQPPSTSGSETETTSSSTPNEPDYIDIVARISTHALREERTYYICKNLVESVDPDGEHIVKPLDMMRLAAHQGDKGPVIVTVFTRPGPNWLNEVVDFGPAWFWGRNEGGEF
;
A
#
# COMPACT_ATOMS: atom_id res chain seq x y z
N MET A 1 26.89 11.04 -4.74
CA MET A 1 26.09 9.87 -4.35
C MET A 1 24.99 10.39 -3.47
N ASP A 2 23.74 10.32 -3.93
CA ASP A 2 22.61 10.58 -3.05
C ASP A 2 22.47 9.41 -2.07
N GLU A 3 22.29 9.71 -0.80
CA GLU A 3 22.09 8.74 0.27
C GLU A 3 20.59 8.43 0.40
N PRO A 4 20.17 7.20 0.72
CA PRO A 4 18.76 6.93 0.97
C PRO A 4 18.25 7.78 2.14
N PRO A 5 16.96 8.16 2.15
CA PRO A 5 16.37 8.86 3.28
C PRO A 5 16.68 8.14 4.62
N PRO A 6 17.01 8.89 5.69
CA PRO A 6 17.32 8.29 6.97
C PRO A 6 16.23 7.33 7.44
N ARG A 7 16.66 6.15 7.92
CA ARG A 7 15.78 5.10 8.45
C ARG A 7 14.67 4.69 7.48
N LEU A 8 14.98 4.67 6.17
CA LEU A 8 14.01 4.36 5.13
C LEU A 8 13.28 3.04 5.39
N PHE A 9 14.01 1.97 5.70
CA PHE A 9 13.41 0.65 5.94
C PHE A 9 12.49 0.66 7.16
N GLU A 10 12.93 1.21 8.28
CA GLU A 10 12.09 1.35 9.48
C GLU A 10 10.79 2.08 9.14
N ARG A 11 10.86 3.17 8.36
CA ARG A 11 9.68 3.93 7.92
C ARG A 11 8.78 3.11 6.99
N LEU A 12 9.35 2.32 6.09
CA LEU A 12 8.59 1.45 5.19
C LEU A 12 7.90 0.30 5.95
N GLN A 13 8.53 -0.27 6.97
CA GLN A 13 7.94 -1.33 7.81
C GLN A 13 6.69 -0.86 8.58
N HIS A 14 6.56 0.44 8.83
CA HIS A 14 5.35 1.01 9.44
C HIS A 14 4.15 1.06 8.48
N ILE A 15 4.33 0.78 7.19
CA ILE A 15 3.22 0.78 6.22
C ILE A 15 2.47 -0.56 6.34
N PRO A 16 1.21 -0.57 6.82
CA PRO A 16 0.47 -1.80 7.04
C PRO A 16 0.16 -2.52 5.73
N GLY A 17 0.19 -3.86 5.75
CA GLY A 17 -0.14 -4.70 4.59
C GLY A 17 1.00 -4.94 3.60
N TYR A 18 2.18 -4.39 3.89
CA TYR A 18 3.38 -4.56 3.07
C TYR A 18 4.52 -5.19 3.86
N THR A 19 5.36 -5.95 3.17
CA THR A 19 6.60 -6.50 3.72
C THR A 19 7.72 -6.18 2.75
N TRP A 20 8.79 -5.55 3.23
CA TRP A 20 9.88 -5.04 2.40
C TRP A 20 11.13 -5.89 2.58
N SER A 21 11.83 -6.16 1.47
CA SER A 21 13.11 -6.88 1.46
C SER A 21 14.26 -5.88 1.48
N GLU A 22 15.17 -6.04 2.44
CA GLU A 22 16.36 -5.17 2.57
C GLU A 22 17.49 -5.53 1.61
N LYS A 23 17.42 -6.71 0.98
CA LYS A 23 18.53 -7.27 0.20
C LYS A 23 18.75 -6.55 -1.15
N ASN A 24 17.71 -5.91 -1.68
CA ASN A 24 17.70 -5.40 -3.06
C ASN A 24 17.18 -3.96 -3.10
N ILE A 25 17.95 -3.04 -2.50
CA ILE A 25 17.73 -1.60 -2.66
C ILE A 25 18.66 -1.06 -3.74
N PHE A 26 18.13 -0.28 -4.67
CA PHE A 26 18.95 0.38 -5.70
C PHE A 26 18.42 1.77 -5.99
N HIS A 27 19.30 2.64 -6.45
CA HIS A 27 18.94 3.98 -6.88
C HIS A 27 18.96 4.02 -8.39
N THR A 28 17.92 4.63 -8.97
CA THR A 28 17.81 4.75 -10.42
C THR A 28 18.32 6.09 -10.89
N THR A 29 18.69 6.15 -12.18
CA THR A 29 19.04 7.38 -12.88
C THR A 29 17.92 8.44 -12.88
N TYR A 30 16.69 8.04 -12.54
CA TYR A 30 15.54 8.91 -12.34
C TYR A 30 15.48 9.47 -10.91
N ASP A 31 16.55 9.45 -10.14
CA ASP A 31 16.62 9.96 -8.77
C ASP A 31 15.46 9.49 -7.88
N ASN A 32 15.32 8.17 -7.83
CA ASN A 32 14.45 7.48 -6.90
C ASN A 32 15.11 6.19 -6.43
N TRP A 33 14.85 5.86 -5.17
CA TRP A 33 15.20 4.58 -4.58
C TRP A 33 14.12 3.56 -4.88
N GLN A 34 14.52 2.32 -5.13
CA GLN A 34 13.60 1.22 -5.33
C GLN A 34 13.84 0.12 -4.30
N VAL A 35 12.73 -0.34 -3.71
CA VAL A 35 12.73 -1.40 -2.70
C VAL A 35 11.69 -2.44 -3.10
N PHE A 36 12.11 -3.70 -3.17
CA PHE A 36 11.20 -4.80 -3.47
C PHE A 36 10.49 -5.30 -2.21
N GLY A 37 9.25 -5.74 -2.38
CA GLY A 37 8.47 -6.29 -1.28
C GLY A 37 7.36 -7.22 -1.74
N LYS A 38 6.48 -7.56 -0.79
CA LYS A 38 5.23 -8.28 -0.99
C LYS A 38 4.08 -7.50 -0.36
N LYS A 39 2.91 -7.49 -1.01
CA LYS A 39 1.66 -6.95 -0.47
C LYS A 39 0.71 -8.11 -0.15
N LEU A 40 0.09 -8.09 1.02
CA LEU A 40 -0.95 -9.05 1.39
C LEU A 40 -2.29 -8.63 0.78
N LEU A 41 -2.89 -9.48 -0.07
CA LEU A 41 -4.17 -9.21 -0.73
C LEU A 41 -5.38 -9.45 0.17
N LYS A 42 -5.32 -10.48 1.01
CA LYS A 42 -6.39 -10.84 1.94
C LYS A 42 -5.79 -11.06 3.33
N PRO A 43 -6.26 -10.35 4.37
CA PRO A 43 -5.89 -10.71 5.74
C PRO A 43 -6.37 -12.15 5.98
N PRO A 44 -5.58 -12.99 6.69
CA PRO A 44 -6.01 -14.35 6.99
C PRO A 44 -7.38 -14.28 7.69
N PRO A 45 -8.30 -15.21 7.38
CA PRO A 45 -9.60 -15.23 8.05
C PRO A 45 -9.35 -15.20 9.54
N SER A 46 -9.80 -14.14 10.20
CA SER A 46 -9.65 -14.00 11.63
C SER A 46 -10.33 -15.19 12.26
N SER A 47 -9.55 -16.13 12.80
CA SER A 47 -10.11 -17.13 13.69
C SER A 47 -10.76 -16.35 14.80
N HIS A 48 -12.09 -16.36 14.85
CA HIS A 48 -12.88 -15.71 15.88
C HIS A 48 -12.46 -16.31 17.23
N ARG A 49 -11.41 -15.77 17.85
CA ARG A 49 -11.19 -15.92 19.29
C ARG A 49 -12.35 -15.17 19.92
N GLY A 50 -13.33 -15.95 20.38
CA GLY A 50 -14.59 -15.47 20.90
C GLY A 50 -14.37 -14.28 21.82
N ALA A 51 -14.90 -13.12 21.41
CA ALA A 51 -15.05 -11.99 22.29
C ALA A 51 -16.01 -12.43 23.41
N SER A 52 -15.42 -12.82 24.54
CA SER A 52 -16.14 -13.06 25.78
C SER A 52 -16.95 -11.80 26.10
N LYS A 53 -18.28 -11.93 26.04
CA LYS A 53 -19.23 -10.92 26.49
C LYS A 53 -19.12 -10.80 28.01
N ASN A 54 -18.17 -10.02 28.52
CA ASN A 54 -18.28 -9.52 29.89
C ASN A 54 -19.26 -8.34 29.89
N ARG A 55 -20.51 -8.68 30.18
CA ARG A 55 -21.54 -7.73 30.62
C ARG A 55 -21.11 -7.20 31.99
N THR A 56 -20.60 -5.98 32.05
CA THR A 56 -20.55 -5.21 33.30
C THR A 56 -21.85 -4.45 33.43
N SER A 57 -22.70 -4.93 34.32
CA SER A 57 -23.85 -4.20 34.84
C SER A 57 -23.34 -3.06 35.73
N HIS A 58 -23.45 -1.82 35.26
CA HIS A 58 -23.43 -0.66 36.13
C HIS A 58 -24.83 -0.08 36.20
N ALA A 59 -25.46 -0.30 37.35
CA ALA A 59 -26.55 0.51 37.83
C ALA A 59 -25.96 1.86 38.27
N ASP A 60 -26.58 2.96 37.86
CA ASP A 60 -26.68 4.14 38.70
C ASP A 60 -27.94 4.94 38.32
N ASP A 61 -28.80 5.08 39.33
CA ASP A 61 -29.89 6.03 39.42
C ASP A 61 -29.37 7.47 39.27
N ASN A 62 -30.14 8.36 38.63
CA ASN A 62 -30.76 9.53 39.29
C ASN A 62 -31.26 10.59 38.28
N ARG A 63 -32.59 10.64 38.16
CA ARG A 63 -33.49 11.82 38.08
C ARG A 63 -33.33 12.94 37.03
N GLN A 64 -34.33 12.95 36.13
CA GLN A 64 -35.34 14.00 35.89
C GLN A 64 -34.88 15.46 35.65
N ASN A 65 -35.11 15.97 34.43
CA ASN A 65 -36.01 17.10 34.22
C ASN A 65 -36.59 17.11 32.79
N ALA A 66 -37.82 17.61 32.66
CA ALA A 66 -38.72 17.43 31.53
C ALA A 66 -38.75 18.61 30.54
N GLN A 67 -39.48 18.36 29.44
CA GLN A 67 -40.13 19.30 28.50
C GLN A 67 -39.33 19.72 27.25
N ASN A 68 -39.60 19.09 26.10
CA ASN A 68 -40.64 19.58 25.19
C ASN A 68 -40.87 18.63 24.00
N GLN A 69 -42.14 18.53 23.62
CA GLN A 69 -42.72 17.68 22.59
C GLN A 69 -42.49 18.28 21.20
N THR A 70 -42.20 17.47 20.19
CA THR A 70 -43.03 17.40 18.97
C THR A 70 -42.72 16.13 18.18
N HIS A 71 -43.78 15.43 17.80
CA HIS A 71 -43.84 14.12 17.17
C HIS A 71 -44.04 14.30 15.67
N LEU A 72 -43.11 13.82 14.82
CA LEU A 72 -43.35 13.58 13.40
C LEU A 72 -42.53 12.37 12.92
N ASP A 73 -43.22 11.25 12.77
CA ASP A 73 -42.77 10.06 12.05
C ASP A 73 -42.66 10.35 10.55
N VAL A 74 -41.48 10.15 9.96
CA VAL A 74 -41.33 9.97 8.50
C VAL A 74 -40.25 8.92 8.25
N ALA A 75 -40.63 7.97 7.40
CA ALA A 75 -40.00 6.69 7.15
C ALA A 75 -38.55 6.78 6.62
N SER A 76 -37.73 5.84 7.08
CA SER A 76 -36.39 5.56 6.60
C SER A 76 -36.45 4.87 5.24
N SER A 77 -36.06 5.58 4.18
CA SER A 77 -35.89 5.03 2.84
C SER A 77 -34.46 4.49 2.69
N GLN A 78 -34.30 3.17 2.69
CA GLN A 78 -33.09 2.48 2.24
C GLN A 78 -33.00 2.55 0.70
N PRO A 79 -31.83 2.81 0.09
CA PRO A 79 -31.62 2.55 -1.33
C PRO A 79 -31.31 1.07 -1.60
N PRO A 80 -31.84 0.47 -2.68
CA PRO A 80 -31.56 -0.91 -3.04
C PRO A 80 -30.15 -1.07 -3.62
N SER A 81 -29.40 -2.01 -3.07
CA SER A 81 -28.12 -2.49 -3.61
C SER A 81 -28.35 -3.25 -4.92
N THR A 82 -27.90 -2.69 -6.03
CA THR A 82 -27.81 -3.42 -7.31
C THR A 82 -26.58 -4.30 -7.28
N SER A 83 -26.81 -5.61 -7.14
CA SER A 83 -25.79 -6.65 -7.25
C SER A 83 -25.34 -6.76 -8.71
N GLY A 84 -24.24 -6.08 -9.06
CA GLY A 84 -23.49 -6.33 -10.29
C GLY A 84 -22.65 -7.58 -10.11
N SER A 85 -23.06 -8.67 -10.73
CA SER A 85 -22.32 -9.93 -10.77
C SER A 85 -21.24 -9.82 -11.84
N GLU A 86 -20.02 -9.48 -11.42
CA GLU A 86 -18.84 -9.57 -12.28
C GLU A 86 -18.16 -10.90 -11.98
N THR A 87 -18.12 -11.76 -13.00
CA THR A 87 -17.67 -13.14 -12.89
C THR A 87 -16.15 -13.14 -12.99
N GLU A 88 -15.45 -13.01 -11.86
CA GLU A 88 -14.01 -13.21 -11.83
C GLU A 88 -13.69 -14.71 -11.93
N THR A 89 -12.81 -14.98 -12.87
CA THR A 89 -12.32 -16.26 -13.35
C THR A 89 -11.81 -17.13 -12.19
N THR A 90 -12.38 -18.33 -12.07
CA THR A 90 -11.95 -19.38 -11.14
C THR A 90 -10.47 -19.72 -11.32
N SER A 91 -9.62 -19.27 -10.39
CA SER A 91 -8.38 -19.96 -10.05
C SER A 91 -8.65 -20.87 -8.85
N SER A 92 -8.30 -22.14 -8.99
CA SER A 92 -8.53 -23.22 -8.04
C SER A 92 -7.98 -22.89 -6.66
N SER A 93 -8.86 -22.57 -5.72
CA SER A 93 -8.53 -22.23 -4.34
C SER A 93 -8.21 -23.47 -3.52
N THR A 94 -6.94 -23.65 -3.14
CA THR A 94 -6.61 -24.31 -1.88
C THR A 94 -7.01 -23.34 -0.74
N PRO A 95 -7.89 -23.74 0.19
CA PRO A 95 -8.26 -22.87 1.29
C PRO A 95 -7.10 -22.92 2.30
N ASN A 96 -6.30 -21.85 2.40
CA ASN A 96 -5.65 -21.34 3.63
C ASN A 96 -4.31 -20.61 3.45
N GLU A 97 -3.77 -20.41 2.24
CA GLU A 97 -2.55 -19.61 2.11
C GLU A 97 -2.87 -18.11 1.94
N PRO A 98 -2.27 -17.20 2.73
CA PRO A 98 -2.38 -15.78 2.48
C PRO A 98 -1.91 -15.45 1.06
N ASP A 99 -2.78 -14.77 0.32
CA ASP A 99 -2.51 -14.40 -1.07
C ASP A 99 -1.61 -13.16 -1.09
N TYR A 100 -0.42 -13.29 -1.69
CA TYR A 100 0.59 -12.25 -1.76
C TYR A 100 0.90 -11.88 -3.21
N ILE A 101 1.07 -10.59 -3.46
CA ILE A 101 1.60 -10.09 -4.72
C ILE A 101 2.98 -9.49 -4.55
N ASP A 102 3.83 -9.72 -5.52
CA ASP A 102 5.14 -9.10 -5.61
C ASP A 102 5.02 -7.63 -6.02
N ILE A 103 5.75 -6.77 -5.31
CA ILE A 103 5.67 -5.32 -5.50
C ILE A 103 7.05 -4.65 -5.54
N VAL A 104 7.05 -3.43 -6.03
CA VAL A 104 8.18 -2.50 -5.96
C VAL A 104 7.70 -1.15 -5.41
N ALA A 105 8.35 -0.66 -4.37
CA ALA A 105 8.20 0.72 -3.91
C ALA A 105 9.25 1.59 -4.59
N ARG A 106 8.80 2.73 -5.13
CA ARG A 106 9.64 3.82 -5.59
C ARG A 106 9.57 4.94 -4.56
N ILE A 107 10.73 5.36 -4.07
CA ILE A 107 10.87 6.36 -3.02
C ILE A 107 11.61 7.55 -3.59
N SER A 108 10.99 8.73 -3.53
CA SER A 108 11.58 9.95 -4.08
C SER A 108 11.39 11.13 -3.14
N THR A 109 12.38 12.02 -3.12
CA THR A 109 12.30 13.35 -2.49
C THR A 109 11.63 14.37 -3.42
N HIS A 110 11.51 14.04 -4.71
CA HIS A 110 10.82 14.86 -5.71
C HIS A 110 9.32 14.54 -5.76
N ALA A 111 8.60 14.87 -4.68
CA ALA A 111 7.20 14.49 -4.48
C ALA A 111 6.30 14.76 -5.69
N LEU A 112 6.30 16.00 -6.22
CA LEU A 112 5.43 16.38 -7.34
C LEU A 112 5.72 15.60 -8.64
N ARG A 113 7.00 15.29 -8.90
CA ARG A 113 7.40 14.53 -10.10
C ARG A 113 6.88 13.09 -10.01
N GLU A 114 7.02 12.50 -8.84
CA GLU A 114 6.61 11.12 -8.59
C GLU A 114 5.07 11.00 -8.54
N GLU A 115 4.36 11.95 -7.92
CA GLU A 115 2.88 12.01 -7.95
C GLU A 115 2.35 12.08 -9.38
N ARG A 116 2.92 12.97 -10.20
CA ARG A 116 2.54 13.08 -11.62
C ARG A 116 2.79 11.77 -12.37
N THR A 117 3.92 11.11 -12.12
CA THR A 117 4.26 9.83 -12.75
C THR A 117 3.26 8.75 -12.36
N TYR A 118 2.92 8.65 -11.07
CA TYR A 118 1.92 7.72 -10.56
C TYR A 118 0.56 7.90 -11.24
N TYR A 119 0.06 9.14 -11.33
CA TYR A 119 -1.22 9.40 -11.97
C TYR A 119 -1.20 9.17 -13.49
N ILE A 120 -0.07 9.43 -14.16
CA ILE A 120 0.08 9.07 -15.57
C ILE A 120 -0.03 7.54 -15.74
N CYS A 121 0.71 6.76 -14.96
CA CYS A 121 0.62 5.30 -15.02
C CYS A 121 -0.79 4.80 -14.69
N LYS A 122 -1.45 5.39 -13.69
CA LYS A 122 -2.82 5.03 -13.30
C LYS A 122 -3.81 5.27 -14.44
N ASN A 123 -3.78 6.46 -15.02
CA ASN A 123 -4.64 6.79 -16.15
C ASN A 123 -4.34 5.93 -17.39
N LEU A 124 -3.08 5.59 -17.64
CA LEU A 124 -2.72 4.71 -18.75
C LEU A 124 -3.27 3.29 -18.55
N VAL A 125 -3.14 2.70 -17.36
CA VAL A 125 -3.75 1.39 -17.06
C VAL A 125 -5.27 1.45 -17.24
N GLU A 126 -5.92 2.50 -16.74
CA GLU A 126 -7.38 2.67 -16.87
C GLU A 126 -7.85 2.85 -18.32
N SER A 127 -7.05 3.47 -19.19
CA SER A 127 -7.47 3.88 -20.54
C SER A 127 -6.97 2.99 -21.68
N VAL A 128 -5.74 2.48 -21.57
CA VAL A 128 -5.05 1.78 -22.68
C VAL A 128 -4.61 0.37 -22.35
N ASP A 129 -4.56 -0.01 -21.06
CA ASP A 129 -4.11 -1.34 -20.64
C ASP A 129 -4.94 -1.86 -19.46
N PRO A 130 -6.25 -2.14 -19.66
CA PRO A 130 -7.16 -2.50 -18.56
C PRO A 130 -6.75 -3.81 -17.86
N ASP A 131 -6.21 -4.76 -18.62
CA ASP A 131 -5.68 -6.01 -18.11
C ASP A 131 -4.31 -5.81 -17.42
N GLY A 132 -3.67 -4.67 -17.67
CA GLY A 132 -2.37 -4.22 -17.13
C GLY A 132 -1.24 -5.20 -17.38
N GLU A 133 -1.15 -5.69 -18.62
CA GLU A 133 -0.12 -6.60 -19.09
C GLU A 133 1.14 -5.85 -19.56
N HIS A 134 0.99 -4.59 -19.97
CA HIS A 134 2.02 -3.80 -20.65
C HIS A 134 2.57 -2.66 -19.77
N ILE A 135 1.73 -2.16 -18.86
CA ILE A 135 2.01 -1.00 -18.02
C ILE A 135 2.02 -1.47 -16.58
N VAL A 136 3.09 -1.10 -15.86
CA VAL A 136 3.24 -1.45 -14.46
C VAL A 136 2.05 -0.89 -13.66
N LYS A 137 1.32 -1.79 -12.97
CA LYS A 137 0.08 -1.40 -12.29
C LYS A 137 0.42 -0.61 -11.02
N PRO A 138 -0.05 0.64 -10.89
CA PRO A 138 0.07 1.38 -9.65
C PRO A 138 -0.86 0.78 -8.59
N LEU A 139 -0.33 0.56 -7.39
CA LEU A 139 -1.08 -0.01 -6.27
C LEU A 139 -1.43 1.04 -5.22
N ASP A 140 -0.47 1.89 -4.86
CA ASP A 140 -0.64 2.80 -3.73
C ASP A 140 0.33 3.98 -3.82
N MET A 141 -0.03 5.10 -3.19
CA MET A 141 0.80 6.28 -3.11
C MET A 141 0.62 6.93 -1.74
N MET A 142 1.73 7.13 -1.04
CA MET A 142 1.72 7.66 0.32
C MET A 142 2.93 8.54 0.56
N ARG A 143 2.81 9.48 1.49
CA ARG A 143 3.91 10.32 1.96
C ARG A 143 4.41 9.78 3.29
N LEU A 144 5.73 9.63 3.42
CA LEU A 144 6.32 9.22 4.70
C LEU A 144 6.29 10.39 5.68
N ALA A 145 6.13 10.09 6.96
CA ALA A 145 6.25 11.07 8.03
C ALA A 145 7.64 11.71 7.99
N ALA A 146 7.72 13.04 8.08
CA ALA A 146 8.99 13.76 8.03
C ALA A 146 9.92 13.33 9.19
N HIS A 147 11.19 13.12 8.87
CA HIS A 147 12.22 12.75 9.84
C HIS A 147 13.36 13.77 9.87
N GLN A 148 14.07 13.86 11.00
CA GLN A 148 15.26 14.72 11.10
C GLN A 148 16.32 14.25 10.09
N GLY A 149 16.83 15.17 9.28
CA GLY A 149 17.76 14.87 8.19
C GLY A 149 17.10 14.64 6.82
N ASP A 150 15.77 14.64 6.72
CA ASP A 150 15.10 14.65 5.42
C ASP A 150 15.35 15.98 4.69
N LYS A 151 15.75 15.92 3.42
CA LYS A 151 15.95 17.09 2.55
C LYS A 151 14.63 17.72 2.06
N GLY A 152 13.49 17.09 2.36
CA GLY A 152 12.16 17.47 1.88
C GLY A 152 11.13 16.36 2.09
N PRO A 153 9.88 16.54 1.62
CA PRO A 153 8.86 15.50 1.71
C PRO A 153 9.26 14.26 0.91
N VAL A 154 9.23 13.10 1.55
CA VAL A 154 9.52 11.81 0.92
C VAL A 154 8.21 11.14 0.54
N ILE A 155 8.04 10.82 -0.74
CA ILE A 155 6.89 10.08 -1.24
C ILE A 155 7.29 8.66 -1.61
N VAL A 156 6.37 7.74 -1.38
CA VAL A 156 6.46 6.33 -1.73
C VAL A 156 5.29 5.99 -2.65
N THR A 157 5.61 5.54 -3.86
CA THR A 157 4.66 4.99 -4.83
C THR A 157 4.92 3.50 -4.96
N VAL A 158 3.86 2.70 -4.85
CA VAL A 158 3.94 1.23 -4.89
C VAL A 158 3.33 0.75 -6.17
N PHE A 159 4.03 -0.16 -6.85
CA PHE A 159 3.63 -0.77 -8.10
C PHE A 159 3.70 -2.29 -8.01
N THR A 160 2.91 -2.99 -8.84
CA THR A 160 3.10 -4.44 -9.03
C THR A 160 4.47 -4.70 -9.66
N ARG A 161 5.09 -5.83 -9.31
CA ARG A 161 6.31 -6.26 -9.99
C ARG A 161 5.91 -6.93 -11.31
N PRO A 162 6.34 -6.41 -12.48
CA PRO A 162 5.95 -6.97 -13.78
C PRO A 162 6.66 -8.29 -14.11
N GLY A 163 7.67 -8.67 -13.32
CA GLY A 163 8.45 -9.90 -13.49
C GLY A 163 9.95 -9.65 -13.30
N PRO A 164 10.79 -10.66 -13.59
CA PRO A 164 12.24 -10.48 -13.64
C PRO A 164 12.62 -9.41 -14.66
N ASN A 165 13.48 -8.48 -14.25
CA ASN A 165 14.09 -7.55 -15.18
C ASN A 165 15.23 -8.28 -15.89
N TRP A 166 15.08 -8.57 -17.18
CA TRP A 166 16.13 -9.17 -18.02
C TRP A 166 17.01 -8.12 -18.69
N LEU A 167 16.64 -6.84 -18.61
CA LEU A 167 17.32 -5.76 -19.33
C LEU A 167 18.75 -5.55 -18.79
N ASN A 168 18.97 -5.85 -17.51
CA ASN A 168 20.30 -5.84 -16.88
C ASN A 168 21.26 -6.91 -17.43
N GLU A 169 20.76 -7.96 -18.09
CA GLU A 169 21.61 -8.97 -18.74
C GLU A 169 22.03 -8.54 -20.15
N VAL A 170 21.28 -7.62 -20.76
CA VAL A 170 21.41 -7.27 -22.18
C VAL A 170 21.93 -5.84 -22.39
N VAL A 171 21.77 -4.94 -21.40
CA VAL A 171 22.06 -3.51 -21.52
C VAL A 171 22.93 -3.01 -20.37
N ASP A 172 23.96 -2.23 -20.71
CA ASP A 172 24.74 -1.45 -19.75
C ASP A 172 24.01 -0.13 -19.44
N PHE A 173 23.58 0.04 -18.18
CA PHE A 173 22.87 1.23 -17.72
C PHE A 173 23.77 2.46 -17.49
N GLY A 174 25.08 2.32 -17.72
CA GLY A 174 26.03 3.40 -17.56
C GLY A 174 26.35 3.74 -16.09
N PRO A 175 27.16 4.78 -15.85
CA PRO A 175 27.81 5.04 -14.56
C PRO A 175 26.86 5.53 -13.45
N ALA A 176 25.60 5.81 -13.77
CA ALA A 176 24.60 6.30 -12.82
C ALA A 176 23.68 5.19 -12.28
N TRP A 177 23.95 3.92 -12.63
CA TRP A 177 23.26 2.75 -12.09
C TRP A 177 24.10 2.07 -11.01
N PHE A 178 23.60 1.99 -9.79
CA PHE A 178 24.32 1.37 -8.68
C PHE A 178 23.37 0.66 -7.70
N TRP A 179 23.87 -0.41 -7.11
CA TRP A 179 23.21 -1.14 -6.02
C TRP A 179 23.48 -0.43 -4.70
N GLY A 180 22.45 -0.25 -3.87
CA GLY A 180 22.62 0.23 -2.51
C GLY A 180 23.10 -0.91 -1.62
N ARG A 181 24.16 -0.68 -0.86
CA ARG A 181 24.69 -1.66 0.10
C ARG A 181 24.17 -1.29 1.50
N ASN A 182 23.60 -2.27 2.21
CA ASN A 182 23.23 -2.09 3.61
C ASN A 182 24.52 -2.21 4.45
N GLU A 183 25.08 -1.09 4.89
CA GLU A 183 26.24 -1.09 5.80
C GLU A 183 25.77 -1.43 7.22
N GLY A 184 25.54 -2.72 7.47
CA GLY A 184 25.12 -3.21 8.79
C GLY A 184 24.78 -4.71 8.91
N GLY A 185 24.76 -5.49 7.82
CA GLY A 185 24.56 -6.94 7.88
C GLY A 185 25.87 -7.71 7.83
N GLU A 186 26.23 -8.40 8.93
CA GLU A 186 27.26 -9.44 8.92
C GLU A 186 26.89 -10.59 7.96
N PHE A 187 27.93 -11.20 7.39
CA PHE A 187 27.91 -12.20 6.31
C PHE A 187 27.21 -13.52 6.67
#